data_AF-A0A920PB67-F1
#
_entry.id   AF-A0A920PB67-F1
#
_cell.length_a   1.000
_cell.length_b   1.000
_cell.length_c   1.000
_cell.angle_alpha   90.00
_cell.angle_beta   90.00
_cell.angle_gamma   90.00
#
_symmetry.space_group_name_H-M   'P 1'
#
loop_
_entity.id
_entity.type
_entity.pdbx_description
1 polymer ?
#
loop_
_entity_poly.entity_id
_entity_poly.type
_entity_poly.pdbx_seq_one_letter_code
_entity_poly.pdbx_strand_id
1 'polypeptide(L)'
;MGAFNAGDIYHLGLFRVPPPVFPDVWDVFIVLGGIGLVAFIYLIGTRILPALSVWEVKEGAMYQKMGTLYRGEYLVFAKPE
;
A
#
# COMPACT_ATOMS: atom_id res chain seq x y z
N MET A 1 -56.26 3.47 -15.87
CA MET A 1 -56.25 2.63 -14.67
C MET A 1 -54.79 2.48 -14.24
N GLY A 2 -54.26 3.04 -13.16
CA GLY A 2 -54.83 3.88 -12.11
C GLY A 2 -53.71 4.78 -11.60
N ALA A 3 -54.08 6.00 -11.22
CA ALA A 3 -53.21 6.94 -10.55
C ALA A 3 -52.67 6.30 -9.27
N PHE A 4 -51.36 6.39 -9.05
CA PHE A 4 -50.73 6.10 -7.75
C PHE A 4 -51.18 7.15 -6.74
N ASN A 5 -52.39 6.95 -6.21
CA ASN A 5 -52.87 7.59 -4.99
C ASN A 5 -52.49 6.65 -3.84
N ALA A 6 -51.20 6.59 -3.54
CA ALA A 6 -50.67 5.82 -2.43
C ALA A 6 -50.09 6.82 -1.42
N GLY A 7 -50.88 7.09 -0.38
CA GLY A 7 -50.37 7.72 0.83
C GLY A 7 -49.20 6.93 1.40
N ASP A 8 -48.33 7.64 2.12
CA ASP A 8 -47.17 7.17 2.86
C ASP A 8 -46.38 6.02 2.19
N ILE A 9 -45.53 6.41 1.24
CA ILE A 9 -44.54 5.58 0.56
C ILE A 9 -43.61 4.80 1.52
N TYR A 10 -43.45 5.24 2.77
CA TYR A 10 -42.64 4.52 3.76
C TYR A 10 -43.35 3.26 4.28
N HIS A 11 -44.68 3.24 4.27
CA HIS A 11 -45.49 2.11 4.73
C HIS A 11 -45.52 0.94 3.73
N LEU A 12 -45.26 1.19 2.44
CA LEU A 12 -45.28 0.20 1.36
C LEU A 12 -43.99 -0.64 1.27
N GLY A 13 -42.86 -0.12 1.77
CA GLY A 13 -41.55 -0.76 1.58
C GLY A 13 -40.70 -0.95 2.85
N LEU A 14 -41.02 -0.29 3.96
CA LEU A 14 -40.18 -0.26 5.17
C LEU A 14 -40.95 -0.68 6.44
N PHE A 15 -41.80 -1.70 6.35
CA PHE A 15 -42.58 -2.19 7.50
C PHE A 15 -41.71 -2.82 8.60
N ARG A 16 -40.46 -3.21 8.31
CA ARG A 16 -39.54 -3.82 9.28
C ARG A 16 -38.10 -3.55 8.90
N VAL A 17 -37.32 -2.98 9.82
CA VAL A 17 -35.87 -2.85 9.65
C VAL A 17 -35.24 -4.25 9.81
N PRO A 18 -34.43 -4.72 8.85
CA PRO A 18 -33.73 -6.00 9.00
C PRO A 18 -32.77 -5.95 10.20
N PRO A 19 -32.60 -7.07 10.93
CA PRO A 19 -31.70 -7.13 12.06
C PRO A 19 -30.24 -6.86 11.65
N PRO A 20 -29.42 -6.31 12.56
CA PRO A 20 -28.01 -6.05 12.27
C PRO A 20 -27.27 -7.34 11.92
N VAL A 21 -26.48 -7.30 10.83
CA VAL A 21 -25.60 -8.40 10.43
C VAL A 21 -24.28 -8.20 11.17
N PHE A 22 -23.97 -9.13 12.06
CA PHE A 22 -22.70 -9.15 12.78
C PHE A 22 -21.65 -9.90 11.96
N PRO A 23 -20.36 -9.52 12.08
CA PRO A 23 -19.29 -10.21 11.39
C PRO A 23 -19.20 -11.67 11.87
N ASP A 24 -18.97 -12.57 10.93
CA ASP A 24 -18.70 -13.98 11.20
C ASP A 24 -17.19 -14.21 11.37
N VAL A 25 -16.84 -15.38 11.88
CA VAL A 25 -15.46 -15.87 12.03
C VAL A 25 -14.72 -15.81 10.69
N TRP A 26 -15.42 -16.06 9.57
CA TRP A 26 -14.86 -15.97 8.24
C TRP A 26 -14.45 -14.55 7.85
N ASP A 27 -15.21 -13.53 8.26
CA ASP A 27 -14.87 -12.13 7.99
C ASP A 27 -13.55 -11.75 8.69
N VAL A 28 -13.35 -12.24 9.91
CA VAL A 28 -12.10 -12.04 10.66
C VAL A 28 -10.93 -12.71 9.95
N PHE A 29 -11.10 -13.95 9.47
CA PHE A 29 -10.04 -14.65 8.74
C PHE A 29 -9.70 -13.99 7.40
N ILE A 30 -10.67 -13.42 6.70
CA ILE A 30 -10.43 -12.67 5.46
C ILE A 30 -9.59 -11.43 5.74
N VAL A 31 -9.90 -10.68 6.80
CA VAL A 31 -9.12 -9.49 7.18
C VAL A 31 -7.70 -9.87 7.59
N LEU A 32 -7.57 -10.89 8.45
CA LEU A 32 -6.27 -11.35 8.95
C LEU A 32 -5.42 -11.93 7.81
N GLY A 33 -6.05 -12.71 6.93
CA GLY A 33 -5.44 -13.27 5.74
C GLY A 33 -5.02 -12.20 4.73
N GLY A 34 -5.83 -11.16 4.53
CA GLY A 34 -5.50 -10.03 3.65
C GLY A 34 -4.25 -9.28 4.12
N ILE A 35 -4.18 -8.94 5.41
CA ILE A 35 -3.00 -8.28 6.00
C ILE A 35 -1.79 -9.20 5.94
N GLY A 36 -1.97 -10.48 6.29
CA GLY A 36 -0.91 -11.49 6.26
C GLY A 36 -0.35 -11.71 4.84
N LEU A 37 -1.22 -11.75 3.83
CA LEU A 37 -0.83 -11.91 2.43
C LEU A 37 0.03 -10.75 1.95
N VAL A 38 -0.37 -9.51 2.24
CA VAL A 38 0.40 -8.30 1.86
C VAL A 38 1.78 -8.31 2.52
N ALA A 39 1.83 -8.60 3.82
CA ALA A 39 3.10 -8.70 4.54
C ALA A 39 3.99 -9.82 3.98
N PHE A 40 3.39 -10.98 3.67
CA PHE A 40 4.10 -12.12 3.11
C PHE A 40 4.69 -11.82 1.73
N ILE A 41 3.91 -11.21 0.83
CA ILE A 41 4.38 -10.79 -0.49
C ILE A 41 5.53 -9.79 -0.36
N TYR A 42 5.43 -8.83 0.56
CA TYR A 42 6.50 -7.86 0.81
C TYR A 42 7.80 -8.53 1.27
N LEU A 43 7.70 -9.46 2.22
CA LEU A 43 8.88 -10.18 2.75
C LEU A 43 9.52 -11.09 1.70
N ILE A 44 8.70 -11.78 0.88
CA ILE A 44 9.21 -12.57 -0.24
C ILE A 44 9.86 -11.68 -1.28
N GLY A 45 9.21 -10.57 -1.64
CA GLY A 45 9.72 -9.61 -2.62
C GLY A 45 11.08 -9.07 -2.22
N THR A 46 11.24 -8.65 -0.96
CA THR A 46 12.52 -8.13 -0.43
C THR A 46 13.60 -9.19 -0.22
N ARG A 47 13.23 -10.47 -0.08
CA ARG A 47 14.17 -11.60 -0.03
C ARG A 47 14.68 -11.98 -1.42
N ILE A 48 13.82 -11.94 -2.44
CA ILE A 48 14.17 -12.35 -3.81
C ILE A 48 14.80 -11.19 -4.58
N LEU A 49 14.24 -10.00 -4.47
CA LEU A 49 14.71 -8.79 -5.14
C LEU A 49 15.44 -7.90 -4.13
N PRO A 50 16.59 -7.31 -4.52
CA PRO A 50 17.28 -6.38 -3.64
C PRO A 50 16.40 -5.16 -3.35
N ALA A 51 16.34 -4.75 -2.09
CA ALA A 51 15.54 -3.61 -1.65
C ALA A 51 15.99 -2.27 -2.26
N LEU A 52 17.22 -2.21 -2.77
CA LEU A 52 17.79 -1.06 -3.45
C LEU A 52 18.20 -1.43 -4.88
N SER A 53 18.04 -0.47 -5.80
CA SER A 53 18.50 -0.62 -7.18
C SER A 53 20.02 -0.73 -7.22
N VAL A 54 20.52 -1.93 -7.54
CA VAL A 54 21.97 -2.20 -7.61
C VAL A 54 22.64 -1.31 -8.66
N TRP A 55 21.95 -1.01 -9.76
CA TRP A 55 22.49 -0.17 -10.84
C TRP A 55 22.63 1.29 -10.43
N GLU A 56 21.60 1.87 -9.80
CA GLU A 56 21.66 3.26 -9.31
C GLU A 56 22.72 3.41 -8.23
N VAL A 57 22.84 2.44 -7.33
CA VAL A 57 23.88 2.45 -6.29
C VAL A 57 25.27 2.33 -6.91
N LYS A 58 25.45 1.48 -7.93
CA LYS A 58 26.74 1.36 -8.64
C LYS A 58 27.11 2.64 -9.37
N GLU A 59 26.18 3.22 -10.10
CA GLU A 59 26.39 4.46 -10.83
C GLU A 59 26.68 5.63 -9.87
N GLY A 60 25.91 5.75 -8.80
CA GLY A 60 26.16 6.72 -7.73
C GLY A 60 27.52 6.52 -7.06
N ALA A 61 27.95 5.27 -6.82
CA ALA A 61 29.25 4.96 -6.26
C ALA A 61 30.40 5.28 -7.22
N MET A 62 30.22 5.13 -8.54
CA MET A 62 31.24 5.53 -9.53
C MET A 62 31.44 7.05 -9.57
N TYR A 63 30.40 7.84 -9.27
CA TYR A 63 30.49 9.30 -9.18
C TYR A 63 31.03 9.81 -7.83
N GLN A 64 31.17 8.93 -6.84
CA GLN A 64 31.78 9.26 -5.55
C GLN A 64 33.28 9.04 -5.61
N LYS A 65 34.06 10.12 -5.52
CA LYS A 65 35.53 10.09 -5.47
C LYS A 65 35.98 10.72 -4.16
N MET A 66 36.95 10.09 -3.48
CA MET A 66 37.61 10.71 -2.33
C MET A 66 38.49 11.84 -2.86
N GLY A 67 38.18 13.07 -2.46
CA GLY A 67 38.82 14.27 -2.99
C GLY A 67 39.08 15.28 -1.88
N THR A 68 40.15 16.05 -2.01
CA THR A 68 40.47 17.09 -1.04
C THR A 68 39.53 18.28 -1.25
N LEU A 69 38.66 18.54 -0.28
CA LEU A 69 37.82 19.74 -0.26
C LEU A 69 38.37 20.71 0.80
N TYR A 70 38.78 21.90 0.36
CA TYR A 70 39.46 22.95 1.14
C TYR A 70 40.77 22.52 1.82
N ARG A 71 40.71 21.73 2.89
CA ARG A 71 41.85 21.30 3.71
C ARG A 71 41.73 19.86 4.25
N GLY A 72 40.66 19.14 3.92
CA GLY A 72 40.44 17.77 4.37
C GLY A 72 40.04 16.86 3.22
N GLU A 73 40.24 15.55 3.39
CA GLU A 73 39.73 14.55 2.45
C GLU A 73 38.28 14.23 2.77
N TYR A 74 37.41 14.44 1.79
CA TYR A 74 35.99 14.19 1.90
C TYR A 74 35.52 13.37 0.70
N LEU A 75 34.38 12.69 0.87
CA LEU A 75 33.70 12.03 -0.22
C LEU A 75 32.99 13.10 -1.05
N VAL A 76 33.53 13.42 -2.22
CA VAL A 76 33.01 14.47 -3.09
C VAL A 76 32.32 13.83 -4.30
N PHE A 77 31.15 14.36 -4.67
CA PHE A 77 30.47 13.95 -5.89
C PHE A 77 31.18 14.61 -7.08
N ALA A 78 32.04 13.87 -7.76
CA ALA A 78 32.84 14.39 -8.86
C ALA A 78 32.18 13.98 -10.18
N LYS A 79 31.95 14.97 -11.07
CA LYS A 79 31.59 14.68 -12.46
C LYS A 79 32.74 13.85 -13.07
N PRO A 80 32.46 12.74 -13.76
CA PRO A 80 33.51 11.96 -14.39
C PRO A 80 34.24 12.84 -15.42
N GLU A 81 35.56 12.78 -15.38
CA GLU A 81 36.45 13.30 -16.41
C GLU A 81 36.41 12.46 -17.68
#